data_AF-A0A2L0X1E0-F1
#
_entry.id   AF-A0A2L0X1E0-F1
#
_cell.length_a   1.000
_cell.length_b   1.000
_cell.length_c   1.000
_cell.angle_alpha   90.00
_cell.angle_beta   90.00
_cell.angle_gamma   90.00
#
_symmetry.space_group_name_H-M   'P 1'
#
loop_
_entity.id
_entity.type
_entity.pdbx_description
1 polymer ?
#
loop_
_entity_poly.entity_id
_entity_poly.type
_entity_poly.pdbx_seq_one_letter_code
_entity_poly.pdbx_strand_id
1 'polypeptide(L)'
;MTIRYKPLIASLSLVAIAALPPLPAWAAPGRPTATPAPSSAPVAVDEADALARMLKGAATGQNTGAAGVPELLRNTNRPDSVLARACRQLNDALPIEIDGETRLRRCQSIPGKHILFQLELTNYRGPMLDLASFEVNYAAPLQRNICANRDVEILTKLGISMMFRYMTRNDRGERRVGDVYINAPICTAALR
;
A
#
# COMPACT_ATOMS: atom_id res chain seq x y z
N MET A 1 6.01 50.15 12.34
CA MET A 1 6.42 50.88 11.11
C MET A 1 7.30 49.93 10.30
N THR A 2 7.05 49.53 9.05
CA THR A 2 6.00 49.80 8.07
C THR A 2 6.17 48.75 6.97
N ILE A 3 5.06 48.18 6.48
CA ILE A 3 4.95 47.25 5.35
C ILE A 3 5.31 47.96 4.04
N ARG A 4 5.93 47.27 3.05
CA ARG A 4 5.68 47.55 1.62
C ARG A 4 5.80 46.30 0.72
N TYR A 5 4.65 45.89 0.20
CA TYR A 5 4.46 45.08 -1.00
C TYR A 5 4.88 45.85 -2.26
N LYS A 6 5.34 45.12 -3.29
CA LYS A 6 5.43 45.63 -4.68
C LYS A 6 4.50 44.81 -5.58
N PRO A 7 3.44 45.42 -6.16
CA PRO A 7 2.75 44.87 -7.32
C PRO A 7 3.34 45.47 -8.60
N LEU A 8 3.35 44.71 -9.69
CA LEU A 8 3.51 45.26 -11.04
C LEU A 8 2.36 44.74 -11.90
N ILE A 9 1.45 45.67 -12.18
CA ILE A 9 0.40 45.61 -13.20
C ILE A 9 0.90 46.48 -14.35
N ALA A 10 0.79 46.01 -15.59
CA ALA A 10 0.81 46.82 -16.82
C ALA A 10 0.22 45.97 -17.97
N SER A 11 -1.06 46.17 -18.34
CA SER A 11 -1.55 46.96 -19.50
C SER A 11 -1.48 46.19 -20.83
N LEU A 12 -2.59 45.71 -21.43
CA LEU A 12 -3.64 46.37 -22.23
C LEU A 12 -3.17 47.00 -23.57
N SER A 13 -3.50 46.33 -24.68
CA SER A 13 -3.85 46.91 -25.99
C SER A 13 -4.48 45.81 -26.87
N LEU A 14 -5.79 45.83 -27.17
CA LEU A 14 -6.56 46.56 -28.19
C LEU A 14 -6.48 45.99 -29.64
N VAL A 15 -7.59 45.33 -30.01
CA VAL A 15 -8.38 45.42 -31.26
C VAL A 15 -7.75 44.96 -32.60
N ALA A 16 -8.42 43.97 -33.21
CA ALA A 16 -8.69 43.96 -34.64
C ALA A 16 -10.08 43.35 -34.90
N ILE A 17 -11.01 44.18 -35.36
CA ILE A 17 -12.36 43.83 -35.82
C ILE A 17 -12.25 43.49 -37.31
N ALA A 18 -12.72 42.31 -37.71
CA ALA A 18 -12.99 42.00 -39.11
C ALA A 18 -14.43 41.46 -39.22
N ALA A 19 -15.29 42.23 -39.89
CA ALA A 19 -16.67 41.90 -40.20
C ALA A 19 -16.74 41.27 -41.59
N LEU A 20 -17.50 40.17 -41.76
CA LEU A 20 -17.96 39.63 -43.05
C LEU A 20 -19.29 38.83 -42.84
N PRO A 21 -20.11 38.65 -43.89
CA PRO A 21 -21.59 38.72 -43.89
C PRO A 21 -22.34 37.41 -43.61
N PRO A 22 -23.69 37.43 -43.46
CA PRO A 22 -24.48 36.28 -43.06
C PRO A 22 -24.85 35.39 -44.25
N LEU A 23 -24.81 34.06 -44.05
CA LEU A 23 -25.33 33.06 -44.97
C LEU A 23 -26.46 32.25 -44.30
N PRO A 24 -27.41 31.73 -45.10
CA PRO A 24 -28.75 31.38 -44.65
C PRO A 24 -28.81 30.04 -43.91
N ALA A 25 -29.77 29.98 -42.99
CA ALA A 25 -30.12 28.80 -42.22
C ALA A 25 -30.65 27.67 -43.14
N TRP A 26 -29.96 26.53 -43.10
CA TRP A 26 -30.50 25.26 -43.58
C TRP A 26 -30.67 24.32 -42.39
N ALA A 27 -31.92 23.91 -42.18
CA ALA A 27 -32.33 22.92 -41.20
C ALA A 27 -31.89 21.51 -41.62
N ALA A 28 -31.28 20.75 -40.71
CA ALA A 28 -31.02 19.32 -40.83
C ALA A 28 -30.81 18.71 -39.41
N PRO A 29 -31.07 17.41 -39.19
CA PRO A 29 -31.88 16.91 -38.07
C PRO A 29 -31.11 16.64 -36.78
N GLY A 30 -31.88 16.55 -35.69
CA GLY A 30 -31.42 16.30 -34.32
C GLY A 30 -30.40 15.17 -34.20
N ARG A 31 -29.25 15.52 -33.63
CA ARG A 31 -28.26 14.57 -33.13
C ARG A 31 -28.85 13.90 -31.88
N PRO A 32 -28.90 12.57 -31.78
CA PRO A 32 -29.26 11.93 -30.52
C PRO A 32 -28.24 12.35 -29.45
N THR A 33 -28.75 12.90 -28.35
CA THR A 33 -27.99 13.10 -27.13
C THR A 33 -27.44 11.74 -26.70
N ALA A 34 -26.14 11.54 -26.87
CA ALA A 34 -25.44 10.42 -26.26
C ALA A 34 -25.55 10.59 -24.74
N THR A 35 -26.50 9.87 -24.13
CA THR A 35 -26.58 9.70 -22.69
C THR A 35 -25.24 9.11 -22.24
N PRO A 36 -24.47 9.75 -21.35
CA PRO A 36 -23.30 9.10 -20.78
C PRO A 36 -23.80 7.86 -20.04
N ALA A 37 -23.38 6.68 -20.51
CA ALA A 37 -23.61 5.44 -19.79
C ALA A 37 -23.02 5.61 -18.37
N PRO A 38 -23.76 5.28 -17.30
CA PRO A 38 -23.18 5.27 -15.97
C PRO A 38 -22.04 4.25 -15.99
N SER A 39 -20.81 4.75 -15.82
CA SER A 39 -19.65 3.91 -15.56
C SER A 39 -19.89 3.19 -14.24
N SER A 40 -20.37 1.95 -14.32
CA SER A 40 -20.53 1.07 -13.17
C SER A 40 -19.15 0.60 -12.73
N ALA A 41 -18.44 1.44 -11.98
CA ALA A 41 -17.32 0.99 -11.17
C ALA A 41 -17.56 1.30 -9.69
N PRO A 42 -18.34 0.47 -8.98
CA PRO A 42 -18.19 0.42 -7.53
C PRO A 42 -18.32 -1.01 -6.99
N VAL A 43 -17.24 -1.81 -7.06
CA VAL A 43 -17.11 -3.06 -6.25
C VAL A 43 -15.66 -3.30 -5.81
N ALA A 44 -14.67 -2.85 -6.61
CA ALA A 44 -13.25 -3.10 -6.32
C ALA A 44 -12.66 -2.36 -5.09
N VAL A 45 -13.39 -1.40 -4.51
CA VAL A 45 -12.91 -0.59 -3.37
C VAL A 45 -13.01 -1.39 -2.06
N ASP A 46 -14.16 -2.03 -1.81
CA ASP A 46 -14.43 -2.79 -0.57
C ASP A 46 -13.50 -4.01 -0.42
N GLU A 47 -13.21 -4.68 -1.53
CA GLU A 47 -12.34 -5.86 -1.58
C GLU A 47 -10.90 -5.56 -1.17
N ALA A 48 -10.34 -4.47 -1.69
CA ALA A 48 -8.98 -4.05 -1.36
C ALA A 48 -8.90 -3.60 0.10
N ASP A 49 -9.94 -2.95 0.62
CA ASP A 49 -10.00 -2.48 2.01
C ASP A 49 -9.98 -3.63 3.01
N ALA A 50 -10.70 -4.72 2.73
CA ALA A 50 -10.68 -5.92 3.56
C ALA A 50 -9.27 -6.57 3.57
N LEU A 51 -8.63 -6.68 2.41
CA LEU A 51 -7.27 -7.20 2.30
C LEU A 51 -6.24 -6.27 2.95
N ALA A 52 -6.38 -4.94 2.81
CA ALA A 52 -5.49 -3.97 3.43
C ALA A 52 -5.56 -4.05 4.96
N ARG A 53 -6.76 -4.23 5.53
CA ARG A 53 -6.94 -4.50 6.97
C ARG A 53 -6.27 -5.81 7.38
N MET A 54 -6.43 -6.88 6.60
CA MET A 54 -5.76 -8.16 6.88
C MET A 54 -4.23 -8.05 6.80
N LEU A 55 -3.69 -7.35 5.80
CA LEU A 55 -2.25 -7.08 5.68
C LEU A 55 -1.75 -6.22 6.84
N LYS A 56 -2.53 -5.23 7.30
CA LYS A 56 -2.23 -4.47 8.51
C LYS A 56 -2.15 -5.41 9.72
N GLY A 57 -3.15 -6.25 9.92
CA GLY A 57 -3.19 -7.22 11.03
C GLY A 57 -1.98 -8.16 11.01
N ALA A 58 -1.67 -8.72 9.84
CA ALA A 58 -0.49 -9.57 9.65
C ALA A 58 0.82 -8.83 9.93
N ALA A 59 0.94 -7.56 9.53
CA ALA A 59 2.14 -6.75 9.74
C ALA A 59 2.33 -6.28 11.18
N THR A 60 1.23 -6.04 11.91
CA THR A 60 1.25 -5.51 13.29
C THR A 60 1.02 -6.57 14.37
N GLY A 61 0.75 -7.83 13.98
CA GLY A 61 0.39 -8.90 14.91
C GLY A 61 -1.05 -8.80 15.44
N GLN A 62 -1.84 -7.82 15.00
CA GLN A 62 -3.25 -7.69 15.38
C GLN A 62 -4.11 -8.67 14.57
N ASN A 63 -5.09 -9.30 15.20
CA ASN A 63 -6.08 -10.11 14.47
C ASN A 63 -7.23 -9.20 14.04
N THR A 64 -7.39 -8.99 12.74
CA THR A 64 -8.44 -8.11 12.20
C THR A 64 -9.71 -8.85 11.80
N GLY A 65 -9.68 -10.19 11.78
CA GLY A 65 -10.85 -11.03 11.58
C GLY A 65 -11.56 -10.77 10.24
N ALA A 66 -10.81 -10.30 9.24
CA ALA A 66 -11.36 -9.88 7.95
C ALA A 66 -12.00 -11.08 7.21
N ALA A 67 -13.30 -11.26 7.45
CA ALA A 67 -14.16 -12.18 6.73
C ALA A 67 -14.33 -11.69 5.28
N GLY A 68 -14.13 -12.56 4.29
CA GLY A 68 -14.35 -12.28 2.87
C GLY A 68 -13.09 -12.30 1.98
N VAL A 69 -11.90 -12.02 2.54
CA VAL A 69 -10.63 -12.09 1.79
C VAL A 69 -10.33 -13.48 1.19
N PRO A 70 -10.68 -14.61 1.84
CA PRO A 70 -10.45 -15.93 1.27
C PRO A 70 -11.19 -16.18 -0.05
N GLU A 71 -12.39 -15.64 -0.23
CA GLU A 71 -13.14 -15.78 -1.49
C GLU A 71 -12.56 -14.86 -2.57
N LEU A 72 -12.17 -13.64 -2.19
CA LEU A 72 -11.59 -12.64 -3.09
C LEU A 72 -10.35 -13.15 -3.82
N LEU A 73 -9.41 -13.74 -3.10
CA LEU A 73 -8.15 -14.21 -3.67
C LEU A 73 -8.27 -15.54 -4.43
N ARG A 74 -9.37 -16.28 -4.20
CA ARG A 74 -9.68 -17.51 -4.94
C ARG A 74 -10.37 -17.22 -6.27
N ASN A 75 -11.21 -16.18 -6.33
CA ASN A 75 -12.03 -15.87 -7.50
C ASN A 75 -11.43 -14.79 -8.42
N THR A 76 -10.25 -14.25 -8.08
CA THR A 76 -9.58 -13.22 -8.89
C THR A 76 -8.59 -13.81 -9.89
N ASN A 77 -8.74 -13.43 -11.15
CA ASN A 77 -7.76 -13.74 -12.20
C ASN A 77 -6.48 -12.87 -12.11
N ARG A 78 -6.41 -11.90 -11.19
CA ARG A 78 -5.30 -10.94 -11.06
C ARG A 78 -4.94 -10.65 -9.60
N PRO A 79 -4.52 -11.66 -8.81
CA PRO A 79 -4.26 -11.51 -7.38
C PRO A 79 -3.20 -10.44 -7.07
N ASP A 80 -2.16 -10.33 -7.89
CA ASP A 80 -1.09 -9.34 -7.71
C ASP A 80 -1.60 -7.90 -7.80
N SER A 81 -2.63 -7.63 -8.63
CA SER A 81 -3.21 -6.29 -8.74
C SER A 81 -4.03 -5.89 -7.52
N VAL A 82 -4.72 -6.86 -6.90
CA VAL A 82 -5.48 -6.68 -5.66
C VAL A 82 -4.51 -6.45 -4.49
N LEU A 83 -3.45 -7.26 -4.42
CA LEU A 83 -2.39 -7.11 -3.42
C LEU A 83 -1.68 -5.76 -3.53
N ALA A 84 -1.37 -5.31 -4.76
CA ALA A 84 -0.79 -3.99 -4.99
C ALA A 84 -1.71 -2.86 -4.52
N ARG A 85 -3.02 -2.96 -4.74
CA ARG A 85 -4.01 -1.99 -4.21
C ARG A 85 -4.04 -1.99 -2.69
N ALA A 86 -4.11 -3.17 -2.08
CA ALA A 86 -4.13 -3.29 -0.62
C ALA A 86 -2.87 -2.72 0.04
N CYS A 87 -1.68 -2.98 -0.53
CA CYS A 87 -0.45 -2.35 -0.04
C CYS A 87 -0.46 -0.82 -0.20
N ARG A 88 -1.04 -0.27 -1.28
CA ARG A 88 -1.18 1.18 -1.44
C ARG A 88 -2.06 1.77 -0.33
N GLN A 89 -3.22 1.17 -0.09
CA GLN A 89 -4.11 1.61 0.99
C GLN A 89 -3.46 1.51 2.38
N LEU A 90 -2.70 0.44 2.63
CA LEU A 90 -1.93 0.33 3.88
C LEU A 90 -0.87 1.44 3.98
N ASN A 91 -0.17 1.73 2.88
CA ASN A 91 0.85 2.79 2.82
C ASN A 91 0.29 4.18 3.15
N ASP A 92 -0.97 4.46 2.82
CA ASP A 92 -1.63 5.74 3.13
C ASP A 92 -1.78 5.97 4.65
N ALA A 93 -1.69 4.91 5.47
CA ALA A 93 -1.76 4.97 6.93
C ALA A 93 -0.39 4.86 7.62
N LEU A 94 0.72 4.79 6.87
CA LEU A 94 2.06 4.63 7.44
C LEU A 94 2.70 5.99 7.84
N PRO A 95 3.57 6.02 8.86
CA PRO A 95 4.04 4.90 9.68
C PRO A 95 2.99 4.42 10.70
N ILE A 96 3.00 3.12 11.00
CA ILE A 96 2.18 2.54 12.07
C ILE A 96 3.12 2.03 13.16
N GLU A 97 3.01 2.56 14.38
CA GLU A 97 3.72 2.00 15.53
C GLU A 97 3.10 0.63 15.86
N ILE A 98 3.94 -0.40 15.93
CA ILE A 98 3.53 -1.75 16.32
C ILE A 98 3.65 -1.89 17.84
N ASP A 99 4.77 -1.42 18.36
CA ASP A 99 5.11 -1.37 19.78
C ASP A 99 6.02 -0.16 20.05
N GLY A 100 6.60 -0.06 21.25
CA GLY A 100 7.48 1.04 21.62
C GLY A 100 8.84 1.05 20.92
N GLU A 101 9.18 0.00 20.16
CA GLU A 101 10.51 -0.22 19.57
C GLU A 101 10.46 -0.54 18.07
N THR A 102 9.27 -0.77 17.52
CA THR A 102 9.06 -1.23 16.14
C THR A 102 7.93 -0.46 15.48
N ARG A 103 8.16 0.00 14.26
CA ARG A 103 7.13 0.60 13.41
C ARG A 103 7.12 0.02 12.01
N LEU A 104 5.93 -0.11 11.44
CA LEU A 104 5.76 -0.43 10.03
C LEU A 104 5.97 0.83 9.19
N ARG A 105 6.87 0.74 8.21
CA ARG A 105 7.30 1.87 7.35
C ARG A 105 6.88 1.73 5.89
N ARG A 106 6.71 0.50 5.41
CA ARG A 106 6.30 0.25 4.02
C ARG A 106 5.61 -1.11 3.86
N CYS A 107 4.61 -1.15 2.99
CA CYS A 107 4.08 -2.35 2.35
C CYS A 107 4.38 -2.29 0.85
N GLN A 108 4.93 -3.36 0.30
CA GLN A 108 5.16 -3.48 -1.14
C GLN A 108 4.66 -4.84 -1.64
N SER A 109 3.85 -4.81 -2.70
CA SER A 109 3.50 -6.02 -3.44
C SER A 109 4.60 -6.33 -4.44
N ILE A 110 5.01 -7.59 -4.47
CA ILE A 110 5.97 -8.17 -5.40
C ILE A 110 5.22 -9.22 -6.25
N PRO A 111 5.47 -9.31 -7.57
CA PRO A 111 4.80 -10.28 -8.44
C PRO A 111 4.88 -11.72 -7.90
N GLY A 112 3.82 -12.50 -8.07
CA GLY A 112 3.76 -13.89 -7.59
C GLY A 112 3.19 -14.06 -6.17
N LYS A 113 2.26 -13.19 -5.76
CA LYS A 113 1.66 -13.18 -4.40
C LYS A 113 2.68 -12.98 -3.28
N HIS A 114 3.67 -12.14 -3.51
CA HIS A 114 4.69 -11.81 -2.52
C HIS A 114 4.42 -10.42 -1.91
N ILE A 115 4.55 -10.30 -0.60
CA ILE A 115 4.45 -9.01 0.12
C ILE A 115 5.74 -8.76 0.89
N LEU A 116 6.26 -7.55 0.78
CA LEU A 116 7.38 -7.06 1.58
C LEU A 116 6.85 -6.01 2.56
N PHE A 117 6.98 -6.30 3.84
CA PHE A 117 6.81 -5.33 4.93
C PHE A 117 8.17 -4.82 5.35
N GLN A 118 8.38 -3.51 5.31
CA GLN A 118 9.58 -2.88 5.87
C GLN A 118 9.24 -2.35 7.26
N LEU A 119 9.92 -2.89 8.27
CA LEU A 119 9.80 -2.49 9.66
C LEU A 119 11.05 -1.71 10.05
N GLU A 120 10.88 -0.65 10.83
CA GLU A 120 11.97 0.11 11.43
C GLU A 120 11.99 -0.17 12.94
N LEU A 121 13.17 -0.56 13.43
CA LEU A 121 13.47 -0.66 14.84
C LEU A 121 13.89 0.74 15.33
N THR A 122 13.01 1.39 16.09
CA THR A 122 13.12 2.81 16.49
C THR A 122 14.10 3.03 17.63
N ASN A 123 14.24 2.05 18.52
CA ASN A 123 15.07 2.13 19.73
C ASN A 123 16.19 1.07 19.76
N TYR A 124 16.56 0.52 18.61
CA TYR A 124 17.61 -0.50 18.55
C TYR A 124 18.97 0.07 18.95
N ARG A 125 19.43 -0.30 20.16
CA ARG A 125 20.74 0.06 20.74
C ARG A 125 21.69 -1.13 20.86
N GLY A 126 21.31 -2.29 20.34
CA GLY A 126 22.13 -3.50 20.41
C GLY A 126 23.47 -3.35 19.69
N PRO A 127 24.47 -4.21 19.99
CA PRO A 127 25.65 -4.33 19.12
C PRO A 127 25.16 -4.53 17.69
N MET A 128 25.84 -3.97 16.69
CA MET A 128 25.42 -4.08 15.28
C MET A 128 25.10 -5.55 14.99
N LEU A 129 23.82 -5.93 14.96
CA LEU A 129 23.45 -7.27 14.59
C LEU A 129 23.82 -7.35 13.11
N ASP A 130 24.84 -8.13 12.80
CA ASP A 130 25.04 -8.56 11.45
C ASP A 130 23.90 -9.53 11.08
N LEU A 131 23.67 -9.67 9.77
CA LEU A 131 22.58 -10.48 9.25
C LEU A 131 22.61 -11.91 9.80
N ALA A 132 23.82 -12.47 9.96
CA ALA A 132 24.04 -13.82 10.47
C ALA A 132 23.54 -13.97 11.91
N SER A 133 23.86 -13.02 12.79
CA SER A 133 23.37 -13.03 14.17
C SER A 133 21.85 -12.89 14.25
N PHE A 134 21.24 -12.18 13.29
CA PHE A 134 19.78 -12.00 13.26
C PHE A 134 19.07 -13.31 12.93
N GLU A 135 19.53 -13.98 11.88
CA GLU A 135 18.94 -15.22 11.39
C GLU A 135 19.02 -16.32 12.45
N VAL A 136 20.14 -16.44 13.16
CA VAL A 136 20.33 -17.47 14.19
C VAL A 136 19.47 -17.21 15.43
N ASN A 137 19.42 -15.97 15.91
CA ASN A 137 18.86 -15.68 17.24
C ASN A 137 17.40 -15.22 17.20
N TYR A 138 16.97 -14.56 16.13
CA TYR A 138 15.68 -13.86 16.10
C TYR A 138 14.70 -14.41 15.06
N ALA A 139 15.17 -14.97 13.95
CA ALA A 139 14.27 -15.41 12.88
C ALA A 139 13.27 -16.47 13.36
N ALA A 140 13.72 -17.54 14.01
CA ALA A 140 12.82 -18.60 14.47
C ALA A 140 11.79 -18.14 15.52
N PRO A 141 12.15 -17.39 16.58
CA PRO A 141 11.16 -16.79 17.49
C PRO A 141 10.16 -15.86 16.77
N LEU A 142 10.63 -15.01 15.86
CA LEU A 142 9.77 -14.11 15.10
C LEU A 142 8.82 -14.88 14.18
N GLN A 143 9.29 -15.92 13.50
CA GLN A 143 8.45 -16.78 12.67
C GLN A 143 7.32 -17.41 13.47
N ARG A 144 7.62 -17.95 14.66
CA ARG A 144 6.59 -18.52 15.55
C ARG A 144 5.52 -17.49 15.92
N ASN A 145 5.95 -16.31 16.35
CA ASN A 145 5.03 -15.26 16.78
C ASN A 145 4.18 -14.72 15.63
N ILE A 146 4.79 -14.52 14.45
CA ILE A 146 4.08 -14.06 13.25
C ILE A 146 3.10 -15.14 12.77
N CYS A 147 3.51 -16.41 12.74
CA CYS A 147 2.67 -17.51 12.29
C CYS A 147 1.51 -17.83 13.24
N ALA A 148 1.59 -17.42 14.52
CA ALA A 148 0.47 -17.54 15.46
C ALA A 148 -0.67 -16.55 15.17
N ASN A 149 -0.44 -15.52 14.34
CA ASN A 149 -1.47 -14.57 13.93
C ASN A 149 -2.45 -15.21 12.93
N ARG A 150 -3.75 -15.00 13.14
CA ARG A 150 -4.80 -15.62 12.34
C ARG A 150 -4.87 -15.06 10.92
N ASP A 151 -4.58 -13.78 10.74
CA ASP A 151 -4.53 -13.15 9.42
C ASP A 151 -3.36 -13.72 8.61
N VAL A 152 -2.20 -13.96 9.24
CA VAL A 152 -1.05 -14.63 8.61
C VAL A 152 -1.40 -16.05 8.18
N GLU A 153 -2.09 -16.82 9.03
CA GLU A 153 -2.54 -18.17 8.68
C GLU A 153 -3.45 -18.15 7.45
N ILE A 154 -4.40 -17.22 7.39
CA ILE A 154 -5.32 -17.09 6.25
C ILE A 154 -4.55 -16.70 4.98
N LEU A 155 -3.69 -15.68 5.04
CA LEU A 155 -2.91 -15.20 3.89
C LEU A 155 -2.01 -16.30 3.33
N THR A 156 -1.31 -17.05 4.19
CA THR A 156 -0.43 -18.15 3.76
C THR A 156 -1.21 -19.32 3.14
N LYS A 157 -2.40 -19.65 3.65
CA LYS A 157 -3.32 -20.63 3.02
C LYS A 157 -3.82 -20.21 1.64
N LEU A 158 -3.83 -18.92 1.35
CA LEU A 158 -4.19 -18.36 0.03
C LEU A 158 -2.99 -18.28 -0.93
N GLY A 159 -1.83 -18.79 -0.49
CA GLY A 159 -0.59 -18.84 -1.26
C GLY A 159 0.20 -17.53 -1.23
N ILE A 160 -0.09 -16.63 -0.31
CA ILE A 160 0.68 -15.39 -0.15
C ILE A 160 1.93 -15.70 0.67
N SER A 161 3.07 -15.25 0.18
CA SER A 161 4.33 -15.27 0.91
C SER A 161 4.69 -13.85 1.36
N MET A 162 5.12 -13.72 2.61
CA MET A 162 5.43 -12.44 3.22
C MET A 162 6.90 -12.39 3.64
N MET A 163 7.53 -11.24 3.48
CA MET A 163 8.88 -10.97 3.96
C MET A 163 8.85 -9.73 4.85
N PHE A 164 9.28 -9.92 6.09
CA PHE A 164 9.38 -8.86 7.10
C PHE A 164 10.84 -8.42 7.15
N ARG A 165 11.13 -7.25 6.57
CA ARG A 165 12.46 -6.66 6.53
C ARG A 165 12.64 -5.68 7.68
N TYR A 166 13.50 -6.03 8.62
CA TYR A 166 13.85 -5.19 9.76
C TYR A 166 15.00 -4.27 9.39
N MET A 167 14.76 -2.98 9.56
CA MET A 167 15.70 -1.90 9.30
C MET A 167 15.98 -1.18 10.62
N THR A 168 17.19 -0.67 10.78
CA THR A 168 17.53 0.29 11.82
C THR A 168 17.86 1.62 11.13
N ARG A 169 17.54 2.73 11.78
CA ARG A 169 17.95 4.06 11.33
C ARG A 169 18.81 4.70 12.41
N ASN A 170 19.99 5.15 12.03
CA ASN A 170 20.89 5.91 12.91
C ASN A 170 21.49 7.10 12.15
N ASP A 171 22.40 7.84 12.78
CA ASP A 171 23.04 9.02 12.16
C ASP A 171 23.79 8.71 10.86
N ARG A 172 24.14 7.44 10.60
CA ARG A 172 24.81 6.98 9.37
C ARG A 172 23.83 6.56 8.28
N GLY A 173 22.52 6.65 8.53
CA GLY A 173 21.46 6.32 7.58
C GLY A 173 20.65 5.08 7.96
N GLU A 174 19.91 4.55 6.99
CA GLU A 174 19.16 3.30 7.15
C GLU A 174 20.05 2.09 6.85
N ARG A 175 19.97 1.09 7.73
CA ARG A 175 20.69 -0.18 7.57
C ARG A 175 19.72 -1.34 7.75
N ARG A 176 19.86 -2.37 6.92
CA ARG A 176 19.16 -3.64 7.08
C ARG A 176 19.75 -4.43 8.25
N VAL A 177 18.88 -4.88 9.14
CA VAL A 177 19.21 -5.75 10.27
C VAL A 177 19.00 -7.21 9.89
N GLY A 178 17.85 -7.53 9.28
CA GLY A 178 17.56 -8.88 8.80
C GLY A 178 16.20 -9.01 8.15
N ASP A 179 15.95 -10.16 7.54
CA ASP A 179 14.65 -10.49 6.92
C ASP A 179 14.06 -11.74 7.58
N VAL A 180 12.75 -11.76 7.78
CA VAL A 180 12.00 -12.95 8.21
C VAL A 180 11.04 -13.33 7.11
N TYR A 181 11.19 -14.54 6.57
CA TYR A 181 10.33 -15.10 5.55
C TYR A 181 9.18 -15.89 6.18
N ILE A 182 7.99 -15.72 5.62
CA ILE A 182 6.75 -16.35 6.08
C ILE A 182 5.98 -16.87 4.86
N ASN A 183 5.66 -18.16 4.89
CA ASN A 183 4.79 -18.84 3.92
C ASN A 183 4.16 -20.07 4.60
N ALA A 184 3.29 -20.80 3.90
CA ALA A 184 2.59 -21.94 4.48
C ALA A 184 3.54 -23.05 5.02
N PRO A 185 4.59 -23.49 4.27
CA PRO A 185 5.58 -24.43 4.81
C PRO A 185 6.28 -23.94 6.09
N ILE A 186 6.72 -22.67 6.12
CA ILE A 186 7.40 -22.09 7.27
C ILE A 186 6.48 -22.06 8.49
N CYS A 187 5.23 -21.62 8.34
CA CYS A 187 4.30 -21.60 9.47
C CYS A 187 3.91 -23.00 9.95
N THR A 188 3.82 -23.98 9.05
CA THR A 188 3.62 -25.37 9.44
C THR A 188 4.79 -25.92 10.26
N ALA A 189 6.02 -25.54 9.91
CA ALA A 189 7.21 -25.96 10.66
C ALA A 189 7.36 -25.20 11.98
N ALA A 190 7.07 -23.90 12.01
CA ALA A 190 7.23 -23.05 13.19
C ALA A 190 6.24 -23.38 14.31
N LEU A 191 5.04 -23.86 13.98
CA LEU A 191 3.98 -24.16 14.95
C LEU A 191 3.95 -25.63 15.42
N ARG A 192 4.91 -26.45 14.98
CA ARG A 192 5.12 -27.82 15.49
C ARG A 192 6.01 -27.80 16.72
#